data_AF-A0A0X3PUH2-F1
#
_entry.id   AF-A0A0X3PUH2-F1
#
_cell.length_a   1.000
_cell.length_b   1.000
_cell.length_c   1.000
_cell.angle_alpha   90.00
_cell.angle_beta   90.00
_cell.angle_gamma   90.00
#
_symmetry.space_group_name_H-M   'P 1'
#
loop_
_entity.id
_entity.type
_entity.pdbx_description
1 polymer ?
#
loop_
_entity_poly.entity_id
_entity_poly.type
_entity_poly.pdbx_seq_one_letter_code
_entity_poly.pdbx_strand_id
1 'polypeptide(L)'
;FARFRITLPRMRSRSMFSKDVYWLRSLVGVTGCISWLFACGSVAYALAVIASGEYAVVDHLESIEVKSGLLLIALSGAATMITGMIGSCGALRFARNSLLLYSCVATIECLGFLAAGSLALHSRMGLELDLRRKFDRLLLHFDPTSAPLNAETQRLDSIQALLKCCGKNGKGDFESATTPHSCIRMAFADQGCLRISMNWLMTGLFHQSIVGFVGALLLLFSLFFSALLFCSLLGTLENAWI
;
A
#
# COMPACT_ATOMS: atom_id res chain seq x y z
N PHE A 1 12.82 16.11 73.11
CA PHE A 1 13.13 15.99 71.67
C PHE A 1 11.86 15.66 70.90
N ALA A 2 11.19 16.69 70.37
CA ALA A 2 9.93 16.57 69.65
C ALA A 2 10.18 16.19 68.19
N ARG A 3 9.53 15.11 67.71
CA ARG A 3 9.48 14.75 66.29
C ARG A 3 8.60 15.76 65.55
N PHE A 4 9.22 16.60 64.73
CA PHE A 4 8.53 17.37 63.71
C PHE A 4 7.93 16.39 62.69
N ARG A 5 6.62 16.12 62.79
CA ARG A 5 5.85 15.42 61.76
C ARG A 5 5.42 16.47 60.74
N ILE A 6 6.22 16.64 59.68
CA ILE A 6 5.85 17.44 58.52
C ILE A 6 4.67 16.73 57.86
N THR A 7 3.45 17.19 58.14
CA THR A 7 2.26 16.90 57.34
C THR A 7 2.46 17.55 55.98
N LEU A 8 2.97 16.79 55.02
CA LEU A 8 2.87 17.11 53.60
C LEU A 8 1.40 17.42 53.28
N PRO A 9 1.08 18.59 52.68
CA PRO A 9 -0.26 18.82 52.19
C PRO A 9 -0.53 17.75 51.14
N ARG A 10 -1.54 16.94 51.41
CA ARG A 10 -2.11 15.98 50.47
C ARG A 10 -2.65 16.84 49.31
N MET A 11 -1.83 17.05 48.28
CA MET A 11 -2.23 17.73 47.06
C MET A 11 -3.44 17.00 46.49
N ARG A 12 -4.60 17.62 46.71
CA ARG A 12 -5.90 17.24 46.21
C ARG A 12 -5.98 17.71 44.76
N SER A 13 -5.21 17.08 43.87
CA SER A 13 -5.40 17.21 42.42
C SER A 13 -5.83 15.85 41.86
N ARG A 14 -7.02 15.39 42.25
CA ARG A 14 -7.56 14.07 41.87
C ARG A 14 -8.89 14.13 41.13
N SER A 15 -9.40 15.31 40.77
CA SER A 15 -10.70 15.45 40.09
C SER A 15 -10.64 16.05 38.69
N MET A 16 -9.45 16.42 38.20
CA MET A 16 -9.26 16.96 36.85
C MET A 16 -8.29 16.11 36.02
N PHE A 17 -8.28 14.79 36.25
CA PHE A 17 -7.97 13.87 35.16
C PHE A 17 -9.14 13.98 34.18
N SER A 18 -9.08 15.00 33.33
CA SER A 18 -10.22 15.44 32.51
C SER A 18 -10.78 14.26 31.73
N LYS A 19 -12.12 14.18 31.64
CA LYS A 19 -12.82 13.26 30.74
C LYS A 19 -12.19 13.26 29.35
N ASP A 20 -11.67 14.41 28.91
CA ASP A 20 -11.00 14.62 27.62
C ASP A 20 -9.78 13.71 27.42
N VAL A 21 -8.96 13.47 28.45
CA VAL A 21 -7.78 12.60 28.35
C VAL A 21 -8.21 11.14 28.15
N TYR A 22 -9.28 10.71 28.83
CA TYR A 22 -9.83 9.37 28.63
C TYR A 22 -10.47 9.21 27.25
N TRP A 23 -11.18 10.22 26.76
CA TRP A 23 -11.73 10.27 25.41
C TRP A 23 -10.64 10.18 24.34
N LEU A 24 -9.61 11.03 24.41
CA LEU A 24 -8.48 11.01 23.48
C LEU A 24 -7.78 9.66 23.45
N ARG A 25 -7.62 9.01 24.60
CA ARG A 25 -7.03 7.66 24.68
C ARG A 25 -7.89 6.60 24.03
N SER A 26 -9.20 6.65 24.27
CA SER A 26 -10.13 5.75 23.61
C SER A 26 -10.07 5.94 22.09
N LEU A 27 -9.96 7.19 21.61
CA LEU A 27 -9.81 7.48 20.18
C LEU A 27 -8.51 6.91 19.61
N VAL A 28 -7.35 7.15 20.24
CA VAL A 28 -6.06 6.57 19.80
C VAL A 28 -6.10 5.05 19.79
N GLY A 29 -6.72 4.44 20.80
CA GLY A 29 -6.90 2.99 20.87
C GLY A 29 -7.76 2.45 19.73
N VAL A 30 -8.92 3.07 19.50
CA VAL A 30 -9.87 2.67 18.44
C VAL A 30 -9.28 2.88 17.06
N THR A 31 -8.67 4.04 16.78
CA THR A 31 -8.03 4.29 15.48
C THR A 31 -6.84 3.36 15.26
N GLY A 32 -6.07 3.03 16.31
CA GLY A 32 -5.02 2.02 16.27
C GLY A 32 -5.55 0.62 15.90
N CYS A 33 -6.67 0.19 16.49
CA CYS A 33 -7.32 -1.08 16.15
C CYS A 33 -7.84 -1.10 14.70
N ILE A 34 -8.46 -0.02 14.23
CA ILE A 34 -8.94 0.09 12.84
C ILE A 34 -7.77 0.03 11.86
N SER A 35 -6.71 0.81 12.11
CA SER A 35 -5.49 0.80 11.30
C SER A 35 -4.83 -0.58 11.27
N TRP A 36 -4.83 -1.30 12.40
CA TRP A 36 -4.31 -2.66 12.46
C TRP A 36 -5.11 -3.63 11.59
N LEU A 37 -6.44 -3.64 11.71
CA LEU A 37 -7.31 -4.50 10.90
C LEU A 37 -7.19 -4.19 9.40
N PHE A 38 -7.15 -2.90 9.05
CA PHE A 38 -6.93 -2.45 7.68
C PHE A 38 -5.58 -2.93 7.14
N ALA A 39 -4.51 -2.81 7.93
CA ALA A 39 -3.18 -3.28 7.57
C ALA A 39 -3.11 -4.80 7.38
N CYS A 40 -3.78 -5.58 8.23
CA CYS A 40 -3.90 -7.03 8.01
C CYS A 40 -4.60 -7.34 6.68
N GLY A 41 -5.69 -6.63 6.39
CA GLY A 41 -6.42 -6.76 5.13
C GLY A 41 -5.57 -6.38 3.90
N SER A 42 -4.79 -5.30 3.98
CA SER A 42 -3.96 -4.85 2.86
C SER A 42 -2.79 -5.78 2.58
N VAL A 43 -2.15 -6.34 3.62
CA VAL A 43 -1.11 -7.37 3.48
C VAL A 43 -1.71 -8.65 2.90
N ALA A 44 -2.85 -9.11 3.42
CA ALA A 44 -3.53 -10.29 2.89
C ALA A 44 -3.92 -10.11 1.42
N TYR A 45 -4.46 -8.95 1.05
CA TYR A 45 -4.76 -8.59 -0.34
C TYR A 45 -3.50 -8.63 -1.20
N ALA A 46 -2.40 -8.00 -0.76
CA ALA A 46 -1.16 -7.98 -1.53
C ALA A 46 -0.62 -9.39 -1.77
N LEU A 47 -0.59 -10.23 -0.73
CA LEU A 47 -0.15 -11.62 -0.84
C LEU A 47 -1.08 -12.46 -1.72
N ALA A 48 -2.40 -12.24 -1.65
CA ALA A 48 -3.37 -12.94 -2.50
C ALA A 48 -3.16 -12.60 -3.97
N VAL A 49 -2.91 -11.33 -4.31
CA VAL A 49 -2.62 -10.92 -5.69
C VAL A 49 -1.28 -11.49 -6.15
N ILE A 50 -0.23 -11.46 -5.32
CA ILE A 50 1.08 -12.08 -5.64
C ILE A 50 0.94 -13.58 -5.89
N ALA A 51 0.12 -14.27 -5.09
CA ALA A 51 -0.10 -15.71 -5.21
C ALA A 51 -1.04 -16.08 -6.37
N SER A 52 -1.76 -15.11 -6.95
CA SER A 52 -2.68 -15.35 -8.05
C SER A 52 -1.93 -15.55 -9.39
N GLY A 53 -2.51 -16.35 -10.29
CA GLY A 53 -2.00 -16.49 -11.66
C GLY A 53 -2.02 -15.19 -12.46
N GLU A 54 -2.78 -14.17 -12.01
CA GLU A 54 -2.83 -12.86 -12.64
C GLU A 54 -1.53 -12.06 -12.45
N TYR A 55 -0.74 -12.35 -11.40
CA TYR A 55 0.60 -11.78 -11.24
C TYR A 55 1.54 -12.17 -12.39
N ALA A 56 1.29 -13.29 -13.07
CA ALA A 56 2.05 -13.66 -14.25
C ALA A 56 1.92 -12.63 -15.38
N VAL A 57 0.77 -11.94 -15.52
CA VAL A 57 0.63 -10.83 -16.47
C VAL A 57 1.61 -9.69 -16.15
N VAL A 58 1.72 -9.33 -14.85
CA VAL A 58 2.60 -8.25 -14.38
C VAL A 58 4.07 -8.60 -14.62
N ASP A 59 4.43 -9.86 -14.34
CA ASP A 59 5.79 -10.35 -14.51
C ASP A 59 6.17 -10.45 -15.99
N HIS A 60 5.27 -10.93 -16.85
CA HIS A 60 5.49 -11.00 -18.30
C HIS A 60 5.53 -9.63 -18.99
N LEU A 61 4.74 -8.65 -18.52
CA LEU A 61 4.79 -7.27 -19.01
C LEU A 61 5.97 -6.46 -18.44
N GLU A 62 6.78 -7.07 -17.56
CA GLU A 62 7.89 -6.43 -16.83
C GLU A 62 7.45 -5.07 -16.24
N SER A 63 6.23 -4.99 -15.72
CA SER A 63 5.70 -3.72 -15.21
C SER A 63 6.24 -3.46 -13.81
N ILE A 64 7.32 -2.68 -13.75
CA ILE A 64 8.00 -2.33 -12.51
C ILE A 64 7.07 -1.57 -11.56
N GLU A 65 6.13 -0.77 -12.08
CA GLU A 65 5.23 0.06 -11.28
C GLU A 65 4.26 -0.77 -10.44
N VAL A 66 3.54 -1.71 -11.05
CA VAL A 66 2.56 -2.53 -10.32
C VAL A 66 3.24 -3.53 -9.39
N LYS A 67 4.37 -4.12 -9.81
CA LYS A 67 5.19 -5.02 -8.98
C LYS A 67 5.74 -4.31 -7.75
N SER A 68 6.36 -3.14 -7.95
CA SER A 68 6.86 -2.31 -6.86
C SER A 68 5.72 -1.84 -5.96
N GLY A 69 4.59 -1.42 -6.53
CA GLY A 69 3.42 -0.99 -5.77
C GLY A 69 2.87 -2.08 -4.86
N LEU A 70 2.79 -3.33 -5.33
CA LEU A 70 2.27 -4.44 -4.54
C LEU A 70 3.21 -4.83 -3.40
N LEU A 71 4.51 -4.81 -3.67
CA LEU A 71 5.54 -5.05 -2.66
C LEU A 71 5.59 -3.93 -1.62
N LEU A 72 5.43 -2.67 -2.06
CA LEU A 72 5.31 -1.51 -1.17
C LEU A 72 4.07 -1.64 -0.28
N ILE A 73 2.93 -2.06 -0.79
CA ILE A 73 1.72 -2.30 0.04
C ILE A 73 1.98 -3.41 1.07
N ALA A 74 2.62 -4.51 0.68
CA ALA A 74 2.94 -5.59 1.61
C ALA A 74 3.88 -5.13 2.74
N LEU A 75 4.97 -4.42 2.39
CA LEU A 75 5.96 -3.94 3.36
C LEU A 75 5.42 -2.82 4.25
N SER A 76 4.80 -1.80 3.65
CA SER A 76 4.19 -0.70 4.40
C SER A 76 3.02 -1.19 5.25
N GLY A 77 2.20 -2.11 4.74
CA GLY A 77 1.12 -2.75 5.51
C GLY A 77 1.66 -3.53 6.72
N ALA A 78 2.75 -4.28 6.57
CA ALA A 78 3.38 -4.97 7.69
C ALA A 78 3.93 -3.99 8.74
N ALA A 79 4.54 -2.88 8.30
CA ALA A 79 4.99 -1.82 9.21
C ALA A 79 3.80 -1.17 9.95
N THR A 80 2.73 -0.82 9.23
CA THR A 80 1.53 -0.20 9.80
C THR A 80 0.78 -1.14 10.73
N MET A 81 0.85 -2.46 10.48
CA MET A 81 0.35 -3.47 11.41
C MET A 81 1.12 -3.43 12.75
N ILE A 82 2.45 -3.31 12.73
CA ILE A 82 3.23 -3.15 13.96
C ILE A 82 2.89 -1.82 14.64
N THR A 83 2.85 -0.72 13.88
CA THR A 83 2.51 0.62 14.40
C THR A 83 1.12 0.65 15.03
N GLY A 84 0.10 0.06 14.39
CA GLY A 84 -1.27 -0.03 14.89
C GLY A 84 -1.37 -0.84 16.19
N MET A 85 -0.59 -1.92 16.31
CA MET A 85 -0.49 -2.69 17.56
C MET A 85 0.13 -1.86 18.68
N ILE A 86 1.18 -1.08 18.39
CA ILE A 86 1.78 -0.16 19.36
C ILE A 86 0.78 0.93 19.78
N GLY A 87 0.00 1.47 18.85
CA GLY A 87 -1.01 2.49 19.15
C GLY A 87 -2.13 1.96 20.06
N SER A 88 -2.69 0.80 19.72
CA SER A 88 -3.75 0.15 20.49
C SER A 88 -3.28 -0.29 21.89
N CYS A 89 -2.12 -0.96 21.99
CA CYS A 89 -1.54 -1.36 23.27
C CYS A 89 -1.03 -0.16 24.09
N GLY A 90 -0.50 0.86 23.42
CA GLY A 90 0.03 2.08 24.04
C GLY A 90 -1.06 2.88 24.75
N ALA A 91 -2.27 2.91 24.19
CA ALA A 91 -3.44 3.51 24.84
C ALA A 91 -3.78 2.82 26.18
N LEU A 92 -3.62 1.49 26.25
CA LEU A 92 -3.92 0.67 27.43
C LEU A 92 -2.84 0.76 28.52
N ARG A 93 -1.55 0.74 28.16
CA ARG A 93 -0.44 0.57 29.13
C ARG A 93 0.13 1.85 29.76
N PHE A 94 -0.40 3.03 29.46
CA PHE A 94 0.07 4.33 30.01
C PHE A 94 1.57 4.63 29.80
N ALA A 95 2.27 3.90 28.93
CA ALA A 95 3.71 4.08 28.75
C ALA A 95 4.00 5.23 27.79
N ARG A 96 4.44 6.38 28.34
CA ARG A 96 4.80 7.60 27.57
C ARG A 96 5.76 7.32 26.41
N ASN A 97 6.74 6.44 26.64
CA ASN A 97 7.73 6.05 25.63
C ASN A 97 7.10 5.30 24.44
N SER A 98 6.03 4.53 24.68
CA SER A 98 5.30 3.81 23.62
C SER A 98 4.53 4.77 22.72
N LEU A 99 3.94 5.84 23.30
CA LEU A 99 3.19 6.84 22.54
C LEU A 99 4.12 7.72 21.70
N LEU A 100 5.31 8.05 22.24
CA LEU A 100 6.33 8.79 21.50
C LEU A 100 6.88 7.95 20.34
N LEU A 101 7.23 6.69 20.58
CA LEU A 101 7.65 5.76 19.53
C LEU A 101 6.58 5.63 18.44
N TYR A 102 5.32 5.43 18.83
CA TYR A 102 4.19 5.39 17.91
C TYR A 102 4.12 6.64 17.03
N SER A 103 4.21 7.82 17.64
CA SER A 103 4.10 9.10 16.92
C SER A 103 5.27 9.29 15.93
N CYS A 104 6.48 8.92 16.32
CA CYS A 104 7.65 8.97 15.44
C CYS A 104 7.50 8.04 14.23
N VAL A 105 7.16 6.76 14.46
CA VAL A 105 7.01 5.78 13.39
C VAL A 105 5.86 6.16 12.46
N ALA A 106 4.69 6.53 12.99
CA ALA A 106 3.54 6.96 12.20
C ALA A 106 3.85 8.21 11.35
N THR A 107 4.69 9.12 11.84
CA THR A 107 5.14 10.28 11.06
C THR A 107 6.00 9.83 9.87
N ILE A 108 6.95 8.92 10.08
CA ILE A 108 7.80 8.37 9.02
C ILE A 108 6.95 7.65 7.97
N GLU A 109 5.98 6.84 8.40
CA GLU A 109 5.05 6.16 7.49
C GLU A 109 4.24 7.17 6.67
N CYS A 110 3.71 8.22 7.30
CA CYS A 110 2.96 9.27 6.60
C CYS A 110 3.80 9.96 5.51
N LEU A 111 5.06 10.29 5.80
CA LEU A 111 5.99 10.84 4.80
C LEU A 111 6.26 9.84 3.68
N GLY A 112 6.39 8.55 4.03
CA GLY A 112 6.52 7.46 3.06
C GLY A 112 5.32 7.36 2.12
N PHE A 113 4.09 7.46 2.63
CA PHE A 113 2.87 7.48 1.81
C PHE A 113 2.83 8.67 0.86
N LEU A 114 3.23 9.86 1.32
CA LEU A 114 3.30 11.06 0.48
C LEU A 114 4.34 10.90 -0.64
N ALA A 115 5.52 10.35 -0.33
CA ALA A 115 6.59 10.11 -1.30
C ALA A 115 6.20 9.02 -2.32
N ALA A 116 5.59 7.92 -1.86
CA ALA A 116 5.12 6.86 -2.75
C ALA A 116 3.99 7.36 -3.67
N GLY A 117 3.06 8.16 -3.13
CA GLY A 117 1.99 8.78 -3.91
C GLY A 117 2.51 9.75 -4.98
N SER A 118 3.49 10.59 -4.65
CA SER A 118 4.07 11.53 -5.62
C SER A 118 4.84 10.81 -6.73
N LEU A 119 5.62 9.76 -6.38
CA LEU A 119 6.31 8.93 -7.36
C LEU A 119 5.31 8.22 -8.28
N ALA A 120 4.24 7.66 -7.73
CA ALA A 120 3.20 7.00 -8.52
C ALA A 120 2.53 7.95 -9.53
N LEU A 121 2.28 9.20 -9.15
CA LEU A 121 1.73 10.22 -10.07
C LEU A 121 2.71 10.57 -11.19
N HIS A 122 4.01 10.64 -10.89
CA HIS A 122 5.04 10.92 -11.89
C HIS A 122 5.15 9.80 -12.92
N SER A 123 5.20 8.54 -12.46
CA SER A 123 5.35 7.36 -13.30
C SER A 123 4.15 7.15 -14.25
N ARG A 124 2.92 7.46 -13.79
CA ARG A 124 1.69 7.36 -14.60
C ARG A 124 1.78 8.10 -15.94
N MET A 125 2.52 9.21 -16.03
CA MET A 125 2.62 10.02 -17.26
C MET A 125 3.32 9.28 -18.41
N GLY A 126 4.21 8.33 -18.11
CA GLY A 126 4.98 7.58 -19.13
C GLY A 126 4.40 6.20 -19.48
N LEU A 127 3.41 5.73 -18.73
CA LEU A 127 2.96 4.34 -18.73
C LEU A 127 2.47 3.85 -20.09
N GLU A 128 1.65 4.65 -20.77
CA GLU A 128 1.09 4.28 -22.07
C GLU A 128 2.18 4.15 -23.15
N LEU A 129 3.11 5.11 -23.18
CA LEU A 129 4.25 5.10 -24.11
C LEU A 129 5.17 3.92 -23.84
N ASP A 130 5.46 3.60 -22.57
CA ASP A 130 6.28 2.46 -22.21
C ASP A 130 5.64 1.14 -22.62
N LEU A 131 4.34 0.99 -22.34
CA LEU A 131 3.58 -0.20 -22.71
C LEU A 131 3.53 -0.38 -24.23
N ARG A 132 3.31 0.70 -24.99
CA ARG A 132 3.36 0.69 -26.47
C ARG A 132 4.72 0.20 -26.97
N ARG A 133 5.83 0.75 -26.45
CA ARG A 133 7.19 0.35 -26.84
C ARG A 133 7.49 -1.12 -26.50
N LYS A 134 7.01 -1.60 -25.36
CA LYS A 134 7.16 -3.01 -24.96
C LYS A 134 6.45 -3.96 -25.92
N PHE A 135 5.19 -3.66 -26.27
CA PHE A 135 4.46 -4.43 -27.28
C PHE A 135 5.13 -4.36 -28.65
N ASP A 136 5.67 -3.21 -29.06
CA ASP A 136 6.42 -3.10 -30.31
C ASP A 136 7.68 -3.98 -30.31
N ARG A 137 8.42 -4.03 -29.20
CA ARG A 137 9.59 -4.93 -29.07
C ARG A 137 9.21 -6.40 -29.09
N LEU A 138 8.13 -6.78 -28.39
CA LEU A 138 7.62 -8.16 -28.37
C LEU A 138 7.23 -8.62 -29.77
N LEU A 139 6.55 -7.77 -30.55
CA LEU A 139 6.17 -8.07 -31.93
C LEU A 139 7.37 -8.10 -32.88
N LEU A 140 8.35 -7.18 -32.72
CA LEU A 140 9.55 -7.16 -33.57
C LEU A 140 10.43 -8.41 -33.42
N HIS A 141 10.47 -9.01 -32.22
CA HIS A 141 11.27 -10.21 -31.93
C HIS A 141 10.42 -11.48 -31.90
N PHE A 142 9.16 -11.39 -32.35
CA PHE A 142 8.26 -12.52 -32.42
C PHE A 142 8.72 -13.45 -33.54
N ASP A 143 9.20 -14.63 -33.15
CA ASP A 143 9.54 -15.71 -34.06
C ASP A 143 8.81 -16.98 -33.58
N PRO A 144 7.75 -17.42 -34.28
CA PRO A 144 7.02 -18.64 -33.94
C PRO A 144 7.72 -19.91 -34.46
N THR A 145 8.77 -19.78 -35.27
CA THR A 145 9.48 -20.89 -35.90
C THR A 145 10.79 -21.26 -35.20
N SER A 146 11.27 -20.42 -34.28
CA SER A 146 12.47 -20.70 -33.50
C SER A 146 12.26 -21.89 -32.56
N ALA A 147 13.17 -22.86 -32.58
CA ALA A 147 13.21 -23.98 -31.65
C ALA A 147 14.55 -23.98 -30.90
N PRO A 148 14.59 -23.66 -29.58
CA PRO A 148 13.46 -23.34 -28.69
C PRO A 148 12.81 -21.98 -28.98
N LEU A 149 11.58 -21.78 -28.50
CA LEU A 149 10.88 -20.50 -28.60
C LEU A 149 11.68 -19.40 -27.91
N ASN A 150 11.79 -18.24 -28.55
CA ASN A 150 12.43 -17.08 -27.94
C ASN A 150 11.64 -16.61 -26.70
N ALA A 151 12.35 -16.09 -25.70
CA ALA A 151 11.74 -15.61 -24.45
C ALA A 151 10.64 -14.57 -24.69
N GLU A 152 10.82 -13.71 -25.69
CA GLU A 152 9.84 -12.68 -26.09
C GLU A 152 8.58 -13.30 -26.73
N THR A 153 8.73 -14.32 -27.59
CA THR A 153 7.61 -15.10 -28.14
C THR A 153 6.80 -15.75 -27.01
N GLN A 154 7.49 -16.39 -26.05
CA GLN A 154 6.85 -17.03 -24.91
C GLN A 154 6.10 -16.02 -24.02
N ARG A 155 6.69 -14.85 -23.77
CA ARG A 155 6.04 -13.77 -22.99
C ARG A 155 4.77 -13.28 -23.68
N LEU A 156 4.84 -13.03 -24.99
CA LEU A 156 3.69 -12.56 -25.77
C LEU A 156 2.56 -13.61 -25.78
N ASP A 157 2.88 -14.88 -25.98
CA ASP A 157 1.91 -15.97 -25.95
C ASP A 157 1.24 -16.11 -24.57
N SER A 158 2.01 -16.01 -23.49
CA SER A 158 1.45 -16.03 -22.12
C SER A 158 0.49 -14.86 -21.88
N ILE A 159 0.86 -13.64 -22.29
CA ILE A 159 0.00 -12.45 -22.16
C ILE A 159 -1.30 -12.65 -22.93
N GLN A 160 -1.21 -13.12 -24.18
CA GLN A 160 -2.37 -13.37 -25.04
C GLN A 160 -3.29 -14.45 -24.48
N ALA A 161 -2.73 -15.55 -23.96
CA ALA A 161 -3.50 -16.63 -23.35
C ALA A 161 -4.22 -16.18 -22.07
N LEU A 162 -3.55 -15.38 -21.24
CA LEU A 162 -4.05 -14.96 -19.93
C LEU A 162 -5.09 -13.83 -20.05
N LEU A 163 -4.85 -12.86 -20.92
CA LEU A 163 -5.75 -11.72 -21.15
C LEU A 163 -6.79 -11.98 -22.26
N LYS A 164 -6.72 -13.13 -22.93
CA LYS A 164 -7.61 -13.52 -24.04
C LYS A 164 -7.69 -12.45 -25.12
N CYS A 165 -6.52 -12.04 -25.60
CA CYS A 165 -6.35 -10.98 -26.58
C CYS A 165 -5.33 -11.40 -27.65
N CYS A 166 -5.23 -10.65 -28.74
CA CYS A 166 -4.28 -10.95 -29.81
C CYS A 166 -3.55 -9.70 -30.28
N GLY A 167 -2.22 -9.81 -30.45
CA GLY A 167 -1.38 -8.73 -30.99
C GLY A 167 -1.39 -7.46 -30.11
N LYS A 168 -0.89 -6.37 -30.66
CA LYS A 168 -0.94 -5.04 -30.02
C LYS A 168 -2.33 -4.43 -30.19
N ASN A 169 -2.82 -4.37 -31.43
CA ASN A 169 -4.11 -3.85 -31.87
C ASN A 169 -5.06 -4.95 -32.36
N GLY A 170 -4.55 -6.15 -32.66
CA GLY A 170 -5.36 -7.29 -33.06
C GLY A 170 -4.54 -8.29 -33.90
N LYS A 171 -5.22 -9.28 -34.48
CA LYS A 171 -4.59 -10.28 -35.37
C LYS A 171 -3.87 -9.68 -36.59
N GLY A 172 -4.28 -8.49 -37.04
CA GLY A 172 -3.68 -7.80 -38.18
C GLY A 172 -2.26 -7.30 -37.95
N ASP A 173 -1.76 -7.34 -36.71
CA ASP A 173 -0.35 -7.06 -36.42
C ASP A 173 0.57 -8.23 -36.82
N PHE A 174 0.01 -9.41 -37.10
CA PHE A 174 0.73 -10.58 -37.58
C PHE A 174 0.41 -10.82 -39.05
N GLU A 175 1.42 -11.25 -39.82
CA GLU A 175 1.15 -11.77 -41.16
C GLU A 175 0.40 -13.12 -41.06
N SER A 176 -0.53 -13.37 -41.98
CA SER A 176 -1.47 -14.50 -41.92
C SER A 176 -0.84 -15.89 -41.79
N ALA A 177 0.44 -16.07 -42.13
CA ALA A 177 1.17 -17.33 -42.02
C ALA A 177 1.89 -17.54 -40.67
N THR A 178 2.03 -16.49 -39.86
CA THR A 178 2.84 -16.48 -38.62
C THR A 178 2.03 -16.18 -37.36
N THR A 179 0.70 -16.07 -37.44
CA THR A 179 -0.14 -15.85 -36.25
C THR A 179 0.07 -16.95 -35.19
N PRO A 180 0.30 -16.60 -33.91
CA PRO A 180 0.51 -17.60 -32.87
C PRO A 180 -0.77 -18.43 -32.63
N HIS A 181 -0.59 -19.68 -32.17
CA HIS A 181 -1.70 -20.59 -31.89
C HIS A 181 -2.69 -20.04 -30.84
N SER A 182 -2.21 -19.18 -29.93
CA SER A 182 -3.01 -18.44 -28.94
C SER A 182 -4.07 -17.54 -29.61
N CYS A 183 -3.78 -16.99 -30.79
CA CYS A 183 -4.65 -16.08 -31.54
C CYS A 183 -5.62 -16.78 -32.50
N ILE A 184 -5.23 -17.91 -33.12
CA ILE A 184 -5.98 -18.54 -34.22
C ILE A 184 -7.34 -19.12 -33.79
N ARG A 185 -7.49 -19.55 -32.53
CA ARG A 185 -8.72 -20.20 -32.03
C ARG A 185 -9.63 -19.33 -31.18
N MET A 186 -9.29 -18.06 -30.95
CA MET A 186 -10.04 -17.22 -30.01
C MET A 186 -11.07 -16.33 -30.72
N ALA A 187 -12.29 -16.28 -30.16
CA ALA A 187 -13.32 -15.30 -30.52
C ALA A 187 -12.88 -13.83 -30.29
N PHE A 188 -11.71 -13.62 -29.68
CA PHE A 188 -11.11 -12.34 -29.33
C PHE A 188 -9.94 -11.94 -30.24
N ALA A 189 -9.76 -12.59 -31.39
CA ALA A 189 -8.64 -12.31 -32.31
C ALA A 189 -8.59 -10.85 -32.82
N ASP A 190 -9.72 -10.14 -32.83
CA ASP A 190 -9.78 -8.72 -33.20
C ASP A 190 -9.57 -7.76 -32.01
N GLN A 191 -9.37 -8.28 -30.79
CA GLN A 191 -9.09 -7.47 -29.60
C GLN A 191 -7.59 -7.34 -29.35
N GLY A 192 -7.06 -6.13 -29.50
CA GLY A 192 -5.66 -5.82 -29.20
C GLY A 192 -5.31 -5.93 -27.71
N CYS A 193 -4.19 -6.60 -27.40
CA CYS A 193 -3.71 -6.73 -26.02
C CYS A 193 -3.27 -5.41 -25.41
N LEU A 194 -2.81 -4.43 -26.20
CA LEU A 194 -2.34 -3.15 -25.65
C LEU A 194 -3.42 -2.46 -24.82
N ARG A 195 -4.66 -2.40 -25.33
CA ARG A 195 -5.78 -1.75 -24.65
C ARG A 195 -6.20 -2.52 -23.40
N ILE A 196 -6.25 -3.85 -23.48
CA ILE A 196 -6.66 -4.71 -22.37
C ILE A 196 -5.62 -4.68 -21.26
N SER A 197 -4.34 -4.81 -21.59
CA SER A 197 -3.23 -4.69 -20.65
C SER A 197 -3.20 -3.31 -19.99
N MET A 198 -3.41 -2.23 -20.75
CA MET A 198 -3.48 -0.88 -20.19
C MET A 198 -4.64 -0.74 -19.20
N ASN A 199 -5.84 -1.23 -19.55
CA ASN A 199 -6.99 -1.18 -18.67
C ASN A 199 -6.77 -1.98 -17.38
N TRP A 200 -6.21 -3.18 -17.50
CA TRP A 200 -5.89 -4.04 -16.35
C TRP A 200 -4.85 -3.39 -15.44
N LEU A 201 -3.77 -2.84 -16.01
CA LEU A 201 -2.72 -2.13 -15.30
C LEU A 201 -3.25 -0.89 -14.57
N MET A 202 -4.08 -0.08 -15.25
CA MET A 202 -4.69 1.11 -14.67
C MET A 202 -5.65 0.75 -13.53
N THR A 203 -6.40 -0.35 -13.67
CA THR A 203 -7.30 -0.87 -12.63
C THR A 203 -6.50 -1.33 -11.40
N GLY A 204 -5.40 -2.04 -11.60
CA GLY A 204 -4.49 -2.45 -10.52
C GLY A 204 -3.90 -1.25 -9.79
N LEU A 205 -3.34 -0.29 -10.52
CA LEU A 205 -2.81 0.95 -9.95
C LEU A 205 -3.88 1.77 -9.22
N PHE A 206 -5.13 1.78 -9.71
CA PHE A 206 -6.25 2.45 -9.04
C PHE A 206 -6.57 1.80 -7.69
N HIS A 207 -6.67 0.47 -7.63
CA HIS A 207 -6.86 -0.26 -6.37
C HIS A 207 -5.70 0.03 -5.39
N GLN A 208 -4.46 -0.01 -5.86
CA GLN A 208 -3.28 0.32 -5.05
C GLN A 208 -3.34 1.77 -4.51
N SER A 209 -3.78 2.72 -5.34
CA SER A 209 -3.93 4.13 -4.95
C SER A 209 -5.00 4.32 -3.88
N ILE A 210 -6.15 3.62 -3.99
CA ILE A 210 -7.21 3.66 -2.97
C ILE A 210 -6.69 3.12 -1.63
N VAL A 211 -6.05 1.95 -1.65
CA VAL A 211 -5.51 1.33 -0.42
C VAL A 211 -4.49 2.25 0.25
N GLY A 212 -3.57 2.84 -0.53
CA GLY A 212 -2.59 3.80 -0.02
C GLY A 212 -3.23 5.06 0.54
N PHE A 213 -4.23 5.63 -0.14
CA PHE A 213 -4.93 6.83 0.31
C PHE A 213 -5.69 6.61 1.63
N VAL A 214 -6.44 5.50 1.72
CA VAL A 214 -7.16 5.15 2.96
C VAL A 214 -6.18 4.90 4.11
N GLY A 215 -5.08 4.19 3.86
CA GLY A 215 -4.02 3.97 4.85
C GLY A 215 -3.40 5.27 5.35
N ALA A 216 -3.09 6.20 4.44
CA ALA A 216 -2.55 7.51 4.79
C ALA A 216 -3.52 8.33 5.66
N LEU A 217 -4.82 8.34 5.33
CA LEU A 217 -5.83 9.02 6.14
C LEU A 217 -5.93 8.43 7.55
N LEU A 218 -5.98 7.10 7.67
CA LEU A 218 -6.05 6.43 8.97
C LEU A 218 -4.83 6.75 9.85
N LEU A 219 -3.64 6.77 9.26
CA LEU A 219 -2.40 7.17 9.95
C LEU A 219 -2.41 8.64 10.36
N LEU A 220 -2.85 9.55 9.49
CA LEU A 220 -2.97 10.99 9.79
C LEU A 220 -3.92 11.25 10.96
N PHE A 221 -5.12 10.65 10.93
CA PHE A 221 -6.07 10.77 12.04
C PHE A 221 -5.47 10.23 13.34
N SER A 222 -4.82 9.08 13.29
CA SER A 222 -4.25 8.48 14.48
C SER A 222 -3.07 9.29 15.04
N LEU A 223 -2.23 9.85 14.17
CA LEU A 223 -1.13 10.75 14.54
C LEU A 223 -1.66 12.02 15.20
N PHE A 224 -2.72 12.61 14.64
CA PHE A 224 -3.37 13.80 15.18
C PHE A 224 -3.85 13.57 16.63
N PHE A 225 -4.61 12.50 16.87
CA PHE A 225 -5.08 12.18 18.22
C PHE A 225 -3.95 11.81 19.18
N SER A 226 -2.91 11.12 18.70
CA SER A 226 -1.73 10.81 19.51
C SER A 226 -0.97 12.07 19.93
N ALA A 227 -0.78 13.02 19.01
CA ALA A 227 -0.14 14.30 19.31
C ALA A 227 -0.93 15.12 20.33
N LEU A 228 -2.26 15.21 20.17
CA LEU A 228 -3.14 15.88 21.15
C LEU A 228 -3.07 15.23 22.53
N LEU A 229 -3.05 13.90 22.59
CA LEU A 229 -2.91 13.17 23.84
C LEU A 229 -1.55 13.43 24.48
N PHE A 230 -0.47 13.44 23.70
CA PHE A 230 0.87 13.72 24.19
C PHE A 230 1.00 15.15 24.74
N CYS A 231 0.49 16.16 24.03
CA CYS A 231 0.46 17.55 24.49
C CYS A 231 -0.36 17.69 25.79
N SER A 232 -1.51 17.02 25.88
CA SER A 232 -2.35 17.03 27.08
C SER A 232 -1.62 16.41 28.28
N LEU A 233 -0.90 15.31 28.09
CA LEU A 233 -0.09 14.66 29.12
C LEU A 233 1.07 15.55 29.59
N LEU A 234 1.75 16.25 28.67
CA LEU A 234 2.80 17.22 29.00
C LEU A 234 2.28 18.36 29.88
N GLY A 235 1.16 18.99 29.50
CA GLY A 235 0.57 20.08 30.27
C GLY A 235 0.15 19.65 31.68
N THR A 236 -0.35 18.42 31.86
CA THR A 236 -0.68 17.91 33.20
C THR A 236 0.54 17.70 34.09
N LEU A 237 1.71 17.37 33.51
CA LEU A 237 2.94 17.19 34.27
C LEU A 237 3.52 18.55 34.70
N GLU A 238 3.57 19.53 33.80
CA GLU A 238 4.10 20.86 34.09
C GLU A 238 3.32 21.53 35.24
N ASN A 239 1.98 21.43 35.21
CA ASN A 239 1.11 21.94 36.27
C ASN A 239 1.19 21.16 37.60
N ALA A 240 1.84 19.99 37.64
CA ALA A 240 2.04 19.22 38.86
C ALA A 240 3.38 19.54 39.56
N TRP A 241 4.29 20.24 38.89
CA TRP A 241 5.59 20.67 39.42
C TRP A 241 5.61 22.14 39.88
N ILE A 242 4.56 22.92 39.59
CA ILE A 242 4.32 24.29 40.07
C ILE A 242 3.35 24.22 41.25
#